data_AF-A0A015KK96-F1
#
_entry.id   AF-A0A015KK96-F1
#
_cell.length_a   1.000
_cell.length_b   1.000
_cell.length_c   1.000
_cell.angle_alpha   90.00
_cell.angle_beta   90.00
_cell.angle_gamma   90.00
#
_symmetry.space_group_name_H-M   'P 1'
#
loop_
_entity.id
_entity.type
_entity.pdbx_description
1 polymer ?
#
loop_
_entity_poly.entity_id
_entity_poly.type
_entity_poly.pdbx_seq_one_letter_code
_entity_poly.pdbx_strand_id
1 'polypeptide(L)'
;MFAQLYIVYIFFLVSAVVGVPVENLQNQTFSTDSFLPTKPKCTDPIYTKYRSSVCVTRKLVRVSCESYDLPGTIVDTNFSCGEGESCIDITSNDAFCVDENSKLAQKWENNHVDGRVCSAPVLIVPPPKLFQLAAGITTYSTTGDPIQVQSLEAKYDDKDSNDYTEQQNNYSFKIKAENFSHYISFCFTAGTSQEVQAVAALYVL
;
A
#
# COMPACT_ATOMS: atom_id res chain seq x y z
N MET A 1 -54.80 9.52 -53.32
CA MET A 1 -54.16 8.20 -53.20
C MET A 1 -52.67 8.42 -53.01
N PHE A 2 -52.10 7.82 -51.94
CA PHE A 2 -50.76 7.22 -51.78
C PHE A 2 -49.65 7.65 -52.77
N ALA A 3 -48.38 7.86 -52.41
CA ALA A 3 -47.59 7.69 -51.18
C ALA A 3 -46.15 8.15 -51.52
N GLN A 4 -45.33 8.42 -50.47
CA GLN A 4 -43.92 7.99 -50.27
C GLN A 4 -42.89 8.10 -51.44
N LEU A 5 -41.59 8.37 -51.28
CA LEU A 5 -40.63 8.35 -50.18
C LEU A 5 -39.35 9.04 -50.71
N TYR A 6 -38.77 9.94 -49.92
CA TYR A 6 -37.34 10.18 -49.65
C TYR A 6 -36.28 9.66 -50.64
N ILE A 7 -35.29 10.50 -50.93
CA ILE A 7 -33.90 10.29 -50.47
C ILE A 7 -33.15 11.63 -50.48
N VAL A 8 -32.67 11.96 -49.30
CA VAL A 8 -31.87 13.13 -48.93
C VAL A 8 -30.43 12.88 -49.37
N TYR A 9 -29.89 13.70 -50.28
CA TYR A 9 -28.45 13.77 -50.54
C TYR A 9 -27.87 14.97 -49.78
N ILE A 10 -27.49 14.74 -48.52
CA ILE A 10 -26.69 15.69 -47.74
C ILE A 10 -25.26 15.63 -48.24
N PHE A 11 -24.79 16.75 -48.77
CA PHE A 11 -23.40 16.99 -49.13
C PHE A 11 -22.53 17.04 -47.87
N PHE A 12 -21.49 16.21 -47.86
CA PHE A 12 -20.34 16.27 -46.95
C PHE A 12 -19.58 17.59 -47.13
N LEU A 13 -19.41 18.40 -46.07
CA LEU A 13 -18.25 19.31 -45.96
C LEU A 13 -17.81 19.51 -44.49
N VAL A 14 -16.80 18.71 -44.13
CA VAL A 14 -15.61 19.00 -43.31
C VAL A 14 -15.79 19.67 -41.94
N SER A 15 -15.74 18.82 -40.91
CA SER A 15 -15.44 19.17 -39.52
C SER A 15 -13.98 19.61 -39.38
N ALA A 16 -13.75 20.85 -38.95
CA ALA A 16 -12.49 21.28 -38.36
C ALA A 16 -12.44 20.77 -36.91
N VAL A 17 -11.99 19.54 -36.71
CA VAL A 17 -11.54 19.07 -35.40
C VAL A 17 -10.18 19.73 -35.15
N VAL A 18 -10.13 20.69 -34.25
CA VAL A 18 -8.87 21.21 -33.71
C VAL A 18 -8.22 20.06 -32.95
N GLY A 19 -7.33 19.34 -33.62
CA GLY A 19 -6.45 18.36 -33.00
C GLY A 19 -5.53 19.08 -32.04
N VAL A 20 -5.82 18.99 -30.75
CA VAL A 20 -4.82 19.22 -29.71
C VAL A 20 -3.67 18.25 -30.03
N PRO A 21 -2.43 18.72 -30.21
CA PRO A 21 -1.32 17.80 -30.44
C PRO A 21 -1.22 16.94 -29.19
N VAL A 22 -1.27 15.62 -29.38
CA VAL A 22 -0.89 14.63 -28.38
C VAL A 22 0.61 14.81 -28.18
N GLU A 23 0.98 15.82 -27.39
CA GLU A 23 2.34 15.98 -26.90
C GLU A 23 2.58 14.88 -25.87
N ASN A 24 3.24 13.83 -26.36
CA ASN A 24 4.34 13.20 -25.66
C ASN A 24 4.01 12.49 -24.34
N LEU A 25 3.10 11.52 -24.40
CA LEU A 25 2.94 10.48 -23.37
C LEU A 25 4.16 9.52 -23.28
N GLN A 26 5.19 9.72 -24.11
CA GLN A 26 6.40 8.91 -24.17
C GLN A 26 7.51 9.34 -23.19
N ASN A 27 7.33 10.47 -22.48
CA ASN A 27 8.30 10.95 -21.47
C ASN A 27 7.86 10.74 -20.02
N GLN A 28 6.76 10.01 -19.76
CA GLN A 28 6.60 9.39 -18.44
C GLN A 28 7.47 8.14 -18.39
N THR A 29 8.77 8.35 -18.25
CA THR A 29 9.63 7.38 -17.59
C THR A 29 9.00 7.19 -16.21
N PHE A 30 8.14 6.18 -16.06
CA PHE A 30 7.79 5.66 -14.74
C PHE A 30 9.13 5.26 -14.14
N SER A 31 9.63 6.09 -13.23
CA SER A 31 10.77 5.73 -12.40
C SER A 31 10.32 4.51 -11.61
N THR A 32 10.75 3.35 -12.07
CA THR A 32 10.59 2.05 -11.40
C THR A 32 11.39 1.96 -10.11
N ASP A 33 12.13 3.01 -9.73
CA ASP A 33 13.16 2.96 -8.68
C ASP A 33 12.64 2.98 -7.24
N SER A 34 11.33 2.96 -6.96
CA SER A 34 10.85 2.86 -5.57
C SER A 34 9.47 2.21 -5.39
N PHE A 35 9.02 1.40 -6.36
CA PHE A 35 7.67 0.81 -6.32
C PHE A 35 7.54 -0.45 -5.46
N LEU A 36 8.65 -1.12 -5.16
CA LEU A 36 8.63 -2.45 -4.56
C LEU A 36 9.21 -2.40 -3.15
N PRO A 37 8.40 -2.73 -2.13
CA PRO A 37 8.92 -2.95 -0.78
C PRO A 37 10.07 -3.95 -0.81
N THR A 38 11.06 -3.74 0.06
CA THR A 38 12.13 -4.70 0.26
C THR A 38 11.55 -5.90 1.01
N LYS A 39 11.34 -7.01 0.30
CA LYS A 39 10.88 -8.27 0.91
C LYS A 39 12.02 -8.92 1.70
N PRO A 40 11.83 -9.25 2.99
CA PRO A 40 12.79 -10.00 3.78
C PRO A 40 13.08 -11.36 3.16
N LYS A 41 14.32 -11.83 3.30
CA LYS A 41 14.77 -13.10 2.70
C LYS A 41 15.51 -13.94 3.73
N CYS A 42 15.47 -15.24 3.53
CA CYS A 42 16.31 -16.18 4.23
C CYS A 42 17.76 -16.05 3.72
N THR A 43 18.68 -15.74 4.62
CA THR A 43 20.12 -15.56 4.29
C THR A 43 20.96 -16.78 4.62
N ASP A 44 20.41 -17.73 5.38
CA ASP A 44 21.10 -18.97 5.72
C ASP A 44 21.17 -19.89 4.48
N PRO A 45 22.35 -20.45 4.14
CA PRO A 45 22.53 -21.29 2.96
C PRO A 45 21.84 -22.66 3.04
N ILE A 46 21.50 -23.14 4.24
CA ILE A 46 20.83 -24.42 4.49
C ILE A 46 19.30 -24.20 4.56
N TYR A 47 18.87 -23.11 5.19
CA TYR A 47 17.47 -22.78 5.40
C TYR A 47 17.01 -21.67 4.45
N THR A 48 16.98 -21.95 3.15
CA THR A 48 16.72 -20.92 2.11
C THR A 48 15.23 -20.72 1.79
N LYS A 49 14.34 -21.58 2.27
CA LYS A 49 12.90 -21.53 1.92
C LYS A 49 12.16 -20.61 2.87
N TYR A 50 11.67 -19.47 2.35
CA TYR A 50 10.83 -18.54 3.11
C TYR A 50 9.51 -19.19 3.55
N ARG A 51 9.13 -19.01 4.82
CA ARG A 51 7.84 -19.45 5.37
C ARG A 51 6.96 -18.28 5.78
N SER A 52 7.48 -17.35 6.57
CA SER A 52 6.75 -16.18 7.04
C SER A 52 7.70 -15.08 7.50
N SER A 53 7.17 -13.89 7.69
CA SER A 53 7.87 -12.80 8.37
C SER A 53 6.90 -11.92 9.15
N VAL A 54 7.42 -11.25 10.18
CA VAL A 54 6.68 -10.35 11.05
C VAL A 54 7.58 -9.21 11.53
N CYS A 55 7.04 -8.00 11.67
CA CYS A 55 7.74 -6.89 12.30
C CYS A 55 7.99 -7.18 13.78
N VAL A 56 9.28 -7.17 14.18
CA VAL A 56 9.68 -7.24 15.60
C VAL A 56 9.84 -5.84 16.16
N THR A 57 10.45 -4.97 15.37
CA THR A 57 10.48 -3.52 15.61
C THR A 57 10.25 -2.82 14.28
N ARG A 58 10.08 -1.50 14.31
CA ARG A 58 9.99 -0.68 13.10
C ARG A 58 11.19 -0.85 12.17
N LYS A 59 12.36 -1.30 12.64
CA LYS A 59 13.56 -1.48 11.81
C LYS A 59 14.00 -2.94 11.68
N LEU A 60 13.28 -3.89 12.28
CA LEU A 60 13.68 -5.28 12.36
C LEU A 60 12.52 -6.20 12.03
N VAL A 61 12.75 -7.09 11.07
CA VAL A 61 11.82 -8.15 10.68
C VAL A 61 12.37 -9.49 11.14
N ARG A 62 11.53 -10.32 11.76
CA ARG A 62 11.84 -11.73 11.96
C ARG A 62 11.34 -12.51 10.77
N VAL A 63 12.21 -13.32 10.17
CA VAL A 63 11.91 -14.16 9.02
C VAL A 63 12.04 -15.61 9.44
N SER A 64 10.95 -16.36 9.32
CA SER A 64 10.93 -17.80 9.53
C SER A 64 11.26 -18.51 8.22
N CYS A 65 12.24 -19.40 8.29
CA CYS A 65 12.85 -20.06 7.16
C CYS A 65 12.89 -21.57 7.38
N GLU A 66 12.84 -22.33 6.30
CA GLU A 66 12.90 -23.80 6.31
C GLU A 66 13.97 -24.28 5.30
N SER A 67 14.45 -25.49 5.49
CA SER A 67 15.27 -26.17 4.48
C SER A 67 14.39 -26.92 3.47
N TYR A 68 14.82 -26.96 2.21
CA TYR A 68 14.20 -27.86 1.23
C TYR A 68 14.53 -29.33 1.49
N ASP A 69 15.72 -29.60 2.04
CA ASP A 69 16.23 -30.95 2.28
C ASP A 69 15.78 -31.53 3.63
N LEU A 70 15.48 -30.65 4.59
CA LEU A 70 15.00 -31.01 5.94
C LEU A 70 13.64 -30.36 6.23
N PRO A 71 12.56 -30.80 5.56
CA PRO A 71 11.23 -30.22 5.76
C PRO A 71 10.77 -30.41 7.21
N GLY A 72 10.10 -29.39 7.75
CA GLY A 72 9.60 -29.33 9.13
C GLY A 72 10.54 -28.67 10.14
N THR A 73 11.82 -28.42 9.79
CA THR A 73 12.74 -27.68 10.65
C THR A 73 12.69 -26.19 10.31
N ILE A 74 12.07 -25.40 11.19
CA ILE A 74 11.95 -23.94 11.03
C ILE A 74 13.03 -23.26 11.86
N VAL A 75 13.73 -22.30 11.25
CA VAL A 75 14.68 -21.40 11.92
C VAL A 75 14.24 -19.96 11.71
N ASP A 76 14.45 -19.13 12.72
CA ASP A 76 14.18 -17.70 12.64
C ASP A 76 15.48 -16.94 12.44
N THR A 77 15.46 -16.00 11.49
CA THR A 77 16.54 -15.07 11.22
C THR A 77 16.03 -13.64 11.30
N ASN A 78 16.92 -12.71 11.64
CA ASN A 78 16.58 -11.30 11.68
C ASN A 78 17.00 -10.62 10.38
N PHE A 79 16.10 -9.87 9.78
CA PHE A 79 16.34 -9.01 8.63
C PHE A 79 16.18 -7.56 9.06
N SER A 80 17.21 -6.74 8.87
CA SER A 80 17.15 -5.31 9.21
C SER A 80 16.66 -4.52 8.00
N CYS A 81 15.66 -3.66 8.22
CA CYS A 81 15.27 -2.69 7.21
C CYS A 81 16.39 -1.67 7.00
N GLY A 82 16.55 -1.19 5.77
CA GLY A 82 17.56 -0.21 5.42
C GLY A 82 17.39 1.14 6.14
N GLU A 83 18.40 1.99 6.00
CA GLU A 83 18.27 3.38 6.44
C GLU A 83 17.12 4.06 5.68
N GLY A 84 16.25 4.76 6.41
CA GLY A 84 15.03 5.35 5.83
C GLY A 84 13.88 4.37 5.58
N GLU A 85 14.05 3.06 5.77
CA GLU A 85 12.97 2.09 5.61
C GLU A 85 12.32 1.68 6.94
N SER A 86 11.01 1.54 6.98
CA SER A 86 10.27 1.00 8.13
C SER A 86 9.65 -0.35 7.79
N CYS A 87 9.55 -1.23 8.78
CA CYS A 87 8.80 -2.47 8.67
C CYS A 87 7.30 -2.17 8.65
N ILE A 88 6.54 -2.91 7.86
CA ILE A 88 5.08 -2.99 7.96
C ILE A 88 4.65 -4.46 7.82
N ASP A 89 3.71 -4.87 8.67
CA ASP A 89 3.03 -6.17 8.54
C ASP A 89 1.98 -6.05 7.43
N ILE A 90 2.12 -6.91 6.43
CA ILE A 90 1.37 -6.90 5.18
C ILE A 90 0.29 -7.97 5.16
N THR A 91 0.59 -9.12 5.74
CA THR A 91 -0.39 -10.15 6.06
C THR A 91 -0.08 -10.67 7.46
N SER A 92 -0.90 -11.59 7.97
CA SER A 92 -0.56 -12.29 9.22
C SER A 92 0.75 -13.09 9.15
N ASN A 93 1.33 -13.28 7.97
CA ASN A 93 2.54 -14.08 7.75
C ASN A 93 3.60 -13.37 6.89
N ASP A 94 3.40 -12.13 6.48
CA ASP A 94 4.34 -11.40 5.64
C ASP A 94 4.51 -9.98 6.17
N ALA A 95 5.76 -9.55 6.31
CA ALA A 95 6.15 -8.19 6.63
C ALA A 95 7.18 -7.72 5.61
N PHE A 96 7.10 -6.45 5.21
CA PHE A 96 8.04 -5.83 4.27
C PHE A 96 8.71 -4.60 4.86
N CYS A 97 9.89 -4.26 4.36
CA CYS A 97 10.52 -2.97 4.62
C CYS A 97 10.09 -1.99 3.52
N VAL A 98 9.56 -0.83 3.91
CA VAL A 98 9.07 0.22 3.02
C VAL A 98 9.86 1.50 3.22
N ASP A 99 10.30 2.12 2.13
CA ASP A 99 10.97 3.42 2.17
C ASP A 99 10.00 4.51 2.67
N GLU A 100 10.32 5.11 3.81
CA GLU A 100 9.53 6.19 4.45
C GLU A 100 9.48 7.46 3.57
N ASN A 101 10.42 7.61 2.63
CA ASN A 101 10.47 8.75 1.71
C ASN A 101 9.68 8.50 0.41
N SER A 102 9.18 7.28 0.20
CA SER A 102 8.34 6.97 -0.94
C SER A 102 7.00 7.70 -0.83
N LYS A 103 6.50 8.23 -1.95
CA LYS A 103 5.16 8.83 -2.03
C LYS A 103 4.03 7.85 -1.71
N LEU A 104 4.33 6.55 -1.73
CA LEU A 104 3.40 5.46 -1.44
C LEU A 104 3.40 5.07 0.04
N ALA A 105 4.39 5.52 0.81
CA ALA A 105 4.47 5.29 2.25
C ALA A 105 4.05 6.56 3.00
N GLN A 106 3.47 6.39 4.17
CA GLN A 106 3.12 7.46 5.09
C GLN A 106 3.57 7.08 6.47
N LYS A 107 4.16 8.05 7.16
CA LYS A 107 4.51 7.97 8.56
C LYS A 107 3.90 9.16 9.28
N TRP A 108 3.21 8.90 10.37
CA TRP A 108 2.58 9.94 11.19
C TRP A 108 2.46 9.47 12.64
N GLU A 109 2.12 10.39 13.52
CA GLU A 109 1.97 10.15 14.94
C GLU A 109 0.60 10.62 15.43
N ASN A 110 0.23 10.21 16.64
CA ASN A 110 -1.01 10.65 17.27
C ASN A 110 -0.94 12.08 17.84
N ASN A 111 0.21 12.74 17.78
CA ASN A 111 0.42 14.10 18.32
C ASN A 111 -0.04 14.23 19.78
N HIS A 112 0.14 13.19 20.59
CA HIS A 112 -0.35 13.10 21.98
C HIS A 112 -1.87 13.20 22.16
N VAL A 113 -2.65 12.95 21.10
CA VAL A 113 -4.11 12.87 21.14
C VAL A 113 -4.53 11.40 21.26
N ASP A 114 -5.52 11.13 22.11
CA ASP A 114 -6.06 9.78 22.34
C ASP A 114 -7.06 9.33 21.25
N GLY A 115 -7.68 10.31 20.59
CA GLY A 115 -8.64 10.13 19.51
C GLY A 115 -8.04 9.73 18.16
N ARG A 116 -8.90 9.79 17.14
CA ARG A 116 -8.61 9.40 15.76
C ARG A 116 -7.66 10.40 15.09
N VAL A 117 -6.57 9.90 14.53
CA VAL A 117 -5.59 10.67 13.76
C VAL A 117 -5.35 10.03 12.40
N CYS A 118 -5.12 10.85 11.37
CA CYS A 118 -4.95 10.38 9.98
C CYS A 118 -3.64 10.85 9.38
N SER A 119 -3.09 10.04 8.49
CA SER A 119 -1.99 10.38 7.60
C SER A 119 -2.39 11.46 6.60
N ALA A 120 -1.40 12.03 5.92
CA ALA A 120 -1.66 12.75 4.68
C ALA A 120 -2.25 11.79 3.62
N PRO A 121 -3.09 12.29 2.70
CA PRO A 121 -3.68 11.48 1.66
C PRO A 121 -2.66 11.07 0.59
N VAL A 122 -2.75 9.82 0.14
CA VAL A 122 -1.95 9.22 -0.94
C VAL A 122 -2.84 8.98 -2.15
N LEU A 123 -2.42 9.43 -3.34
CA LEU A 123 -3.15 9.15 -4.57
C LEU A 123 -2.98 7.68 -4.97
N ILE A 124 -4.10 6.97 -5.15
CA ILE A 124 -4.11 5.59 -5.61
C ILE A 124 -3.94 5.57 -7.13
N VAL A 125 -2.75 5.23 -7.60
CA VAL A 125 -2.48 5.07 -9.04
C VAL A 125 -2.74 3.62 -9.45
N PRO A 126 -3.48 3.36 -10.55
CA PRO A 126 -3.67 2.00 -11.05
C PRO A 126 -2.30 1.32 -11.29
N PRO A 127 -2.09 0.09 -10.79
CA PRO A 127 -0.89 -0.66 -11.13
C PRO A 127 -0.95 -1.13 -12.61
N PRO A 128 0.16 -1.61 -13.18
CA PRO A 128 0.14 -2.28 -14.48
C PRO A 128 -0.89 -3.43 -14.49
N LYS A 129 -1.53 -3.68 -15.65
CA LYS A 129 -2.75 -4.51 -15.85
C LYS A 129 -2.79 -5.93 -15.25
N LEU A 130 -1.70 -6.43 -14.65
CA LEU A 130 -1.59 -7.78 -14.10
C LEU A 130 -1.42 -7.83 -12.58
N PHE A 131 -1.28 -6.69 -11.91
CA PHE A 131 -1.00 -6.69 -10.48
C PHE A 131 -2.20 -6.20 -9.64
N GLN A 132 -2.28 -6.69 -8.41
CA GLN A 132 -3.25 -6.19 -7.42
C GLN A 132 -2.57 -5.15 -6.54
N LEU A 133 -3.23 -4.03 -6.29
CA LEU A 133 -2.76 -3.05 -5.32
C LEU A 133 -3.33 -3.39 -3.94
N ALA A 134 -2.52 -3.28 -2.91
CA ALA A 134 -2.95 -3.45 -1.54
C ALA A 134 -2.28 -2.41 -0.64
N ALA A 135 -2.81 -2.29 0.58
CA ALA A 135 -2.32 -1.36 1.58
C ALA A 135 -2.13 -2.09 2.91
N GLY A 136 -1.15 -1.63 3.67
CA GLY A 136 -0.85 -2.12 5.02
C GLY A 136 -0.53 -0.95 5.93
N ILE A 137 -0.93 -1.04 7.19
CA ILE A 137 -0.61 -0.11 8.28
C ILE A 137 -0.10 -0.91 9.48
N THR A 138 0.92 -0.40 10.15
CA THR A 138 1.44 -0.94 11.41
C THR A 138 1.70 0.20 12.40
N THR A 139 1.27 0.01 13.64
CA THR A 139 1.45 0.98 14.73
C THR A 139 2.55 0.55 15.70
N TYR A 140 3.30 1.52 16.18
CA TYR A 140 4.51 1.36 16.97
C TYR A 140 4.51 2.26 18.20
N SER A 141 5.12 1.78 19.28
CA SER A 141 5.51 2.60 20.42
C SER A 141 6.64 3.57 20.06
N THR A 142 7.00 4.46 20.97
CA THR A 142 8.18 5.33 20.87
C THR A 142 9.51 4.55 20.80
N THR A 143 9.55 3.33 21.34
CA THR A 143 10.71 2.43 21.23
C THR A 143 10.76 1.69 19.90
N GLY A 144 9.72 1.83 19.07
CA GLY A 144 9.62 1.16 17.76
C GLY A 144 9.09 -0.26 17.85
N ASP A 145 8.53 -0.70 18.98
CA ASP A 145 7.91 -2.01 19.11
C ASP A 145 6.47 -1.95 18.56
N PRO A 146 5.98 -2.94 17.80
CA PRO A 146 4.58 -2.96 17.37
C PRO A 146 3.63 -2.95 18.57
N ILE A 147 2.59 -2.11 18.51
CA ILE A 147 1.59 -2.00 19.58
C ILE A 147 0.17 -2.06 19.04
N GLN A 148 -0.74 -2.60 19.85
CA GLN A 148 -2.17 -2.58 19.56
C GLN A 148 -2.74 -1.19 19.83
N VAL A 149 -3.60 -0.74 18.93
CA VAL A 149 -4.38 0.49 19.06
C VAL A 149 -5.87 0.16 19.06
N GLN A 150 -6.73 1.10 19.45
CA GLN A 150 -8.17 0.85 19.51
C GLN A 150 -8.76 0.55 18.14
N SER A 151 -8.35 1.29 17.11
CA SER A 151 -8.76 1.02 15.73
C SER A 151 -7.69 1.41 14.72
N LEU A 152 -7.70 0.70 13.60
CA LEU A 152 -6.95 1.01 12.36
C LEU A 152 -7.96 1.06 11.22
N GLU A 153 -7.85 2.04 10.34
CA GLU A 153 -8.78 2.22 9.23
C GLU A 153 -8.09 2.84 8.01
N ALA A 154 -8.70 2.62 6.85
CA ALA A 154 -8.41 3.39 5.66
C ALA A 154 -9.61 4.26 5.30
N LYS A 155 -9.37 5.43 4.71
CA LYS A 155 -10.38 6.40 4.31
C LYS A 155 -10.17 6.77 2.84
N TYR A 156 -11.19 6.60 1.98
CA TYR A 156 -11.12 7.01 0.58
C TYR A 156 -11.76 8.39 0.39
N ASP A 157 -11.00 9.33 -0.16
CA ASP A 157 -11.33 10.76 -0.24
C ASP A 157 -11.81 11.32 1.12
N ASP A 158 -12.71 12.31 1.10
CA ASP A 158 -13.31 12.87 2.30
C ASP A 158 -14.43 11.99 2.91
N LYS A 159 -14.70 10.80 2.36
CA LYS A 159 -15.72 9.87 2.87
C LYS A 159 -15.10 8.84 3.80
N ASP A 160 -15.73 8.61 4.95
CA ASP A 160 -15.29 7.54 5.84
C ASP A 160 -15.43 6.19 5.13
N SER A 161 -14.41 5.33 5.22
CA SER A 161 -14.49 4.00 4.61
C SER A 161 -15.01 2.96 5.58
N ASN A 162 -15.54 1.87 5.02
CA ASN A 162 -16.00 0.71 5.77
C ASN A 162 -14.85 -0.26 6.11
N ASP A 163 -13.64 0.01 5.61
CA ASP A 163 -12.45 -0.83 5.74
C ASP A 163 -11.69 -0.43 7.02
N TYR A 164 -12.04 -1.06 8.15
CA TYR A 164 -11.39 -0.86 9.46
C TYR A 164 -11.29 -2.16 10.28
N THR A 165 -10.44 -2.14 11.30
CA THR A 165 -10.28 -3.19 12.31
C THR A 165 -10.11 -2.59 13.70
N GLU A 166 -10.51 -3.32 14.75
CA GLU A 166 -10.39 -2.90 16.14
C GLU A 166 -9.36 -3.73 16.88
N GLN A 167 -8.65 -3.13 17.83
CA GLN A 167 -7.73 -3.82 18.74
C GLN A 167 -6.61 -4.61 18.02
N GLN A 168 -6.08 -4.05 16.93
CA GLN A 168 -4.96 -4.63 16.18
C GLN A 168 -3.77 -3.67 16.13
N ASN A 169 -2.57 -4.24 15.96
CA ASN A 169 -1.33 -3.50 15.72
C ASN A 169 -0.98 -3.39 14.24
N ASN A 170 -1.61 -4.22 13.40
CA ASN A 170 -1.45 -4.20 11.96
C ASN A 170 -2.81 -4.37 11.28
N TYR A 171 -2.92 -3.86 10.07
CA TYR A 171 -4.11 -3.97 9.26
C TYR A 171 -3.72 -3.90 7.79
N SER A 172 -4.27 -4.80 6.98
CA SER A 172 -4.04 -4.78 5.54
C SER A 172 -5.28 -5.19 4.76
N PHE A 173 -5.38 -4.66 3.54
CA PHE A 173 -6.50 -4.94 2.65
C PHE A 173 -6.11 -4.72 1.20
N LYS A 174 -6.83 -5.38 0.30
CA LYS A 174 -6.70 -5.20 -1.15
C LYS A 174 -7.50 -3.98 -1.58
N ILE A 175 -6.90 -3.14 -2.42
CA ILE A 175 -7.57 -1.98 -3.01
C ILE A 175 -8.35 -2.45 -4.24
N LYS A 176 -9.65 -2.14 -4.23
CA LYS A 176 -10.54 -2.42 -5.36
C LYS A 176 -10.25 -1.47 -6.52
N ALA A 177 -10.40 -1.97 -7.75
CA ALA A 177 -10.14 -1.17 -8.96
C ALA A 177 -11.03 0.08 -9.08
N GLU A 178 -12.22 0.05 -8.51
CA GLU A 178 -13.13 1.20 -8.43
C GLU A 178 -12.58 2.38 -7.62
N ASN A 179 -11.65 2.12 -6.70
CA ASN A 179 -11.01 3.15 -5.86
C ASN A 179 -9.72 3.70 -6.49
N PHE A 180 -9.37 3.30 -7.71
CA PHE A 180 -8.22 3.89 -8.40
C PHE A 180 -8.51 5.34 -8.81
N SER A 181 -7.49 6.19 -8.79
CA SER A 181 -7.56 7.66 -8.96
C SER A 181 -8.21 8.41 -7.80
N HIS A 182 -8.60 7.73 -6.73
CA HIS A 182 -9.03 8.34 -5.48
C HIS A 182 -7.84 8.53 -4.53
N TYR A 183 -8.01 9.41 -3.55
CA TYR A 183 -7.05 9.56 -2.47
C TYR A 183 -7.38 8.58 -1.35
N ILE A 184 -6.35 8.08 -0.67
CA ILE A 184 -6.50 7.26 0.53
C ILE A 184 -5.72 7.87 1.69
N SER A 185 -6.37 7.99 2.84
CA SER A 185 -5.71 8.35 4.10
C SER A 185 -5.79 7.15 5.03
N PHE A 186 -4.75 6.92 5.80
CA PHE A 186 -4.71 5.87 6.81
C PHE A 186 -4.91 6.50 8.17
N CYS A 187 -5.77 5.95 9.00
CA CYS A 187 -6.04 6.51 10.31
C CYS A 187 -5.95 5.44 11.39
N PHE A 188 -5.70 5.89 12.61
CA PHE A 188 -5.76 5.05 13.79
C PHE A 188 -6.29 5.82 14.98
N THR A 189 -6.88 5.10 15.94
CA THR A 189 -7.26 5.65 17.25
C THR A 189 -6.36 5.02 18.29
N ALA A 190 -5.46 5.81 18.89
CA ALA A 190 -4.44 5.30 19.80
C ALA A 190 -5.07 4.68 21.07
N GLY A 191 -6.12 5.31 21.61
CA GLY A 191 -6.68 4.95 22.92
C GLY A 191 -5.78 5.35 24.09
N THR A 192 -4.78 6.19 23.83
CA THR A 192 -3.82 6.71 24.79
C THR A 192 -3.29 8.06 24.32
N SER A 193 -2.95 8.95 25.25
CA SER A 193 -2.23 10.20 24.95
C SER A 193 -0.71 10.02 24.90
N GLN A 194 -0.21 8.82 25.20
CA GLN A 194 1.20 8.50 24.94
C GLN A 194 1.49 8.55 23.44
N GLU A 195 2.71 8.89 23.09
CA GLU A 195 3.11 8.98 21.68
C GLU A 195 3.07 7.59 21.03
N VAL A 196 2.35 7.53 19.91
CA VAL A 196 2.20 6.36 19.05
C VAL A 196 2.53 6.78 17.63
N GLN A 197 3.35 5.98 16.96
CA GLN A 197 3.75 6.21 15.59
C GLN A 197 3.10 5.16 14.69
N ALA A 198 2.64 5.56 13.51
CA ALA A 198 2.10 4.65 12.50
C ALA A 198 2.92 4.76 11.21
N VAL A 199 3.06 3.63 10.54
CA VAL A 199 3.60 3.54 9.19
C VAL A 199 2.60 2.79 8.34
N ALA A 200 2.24 3.35 7.19
CA ALA A 200 1.43 2.68 6.20
C ALA A 200 2.07 2.77 4.82
N ALA A 201 1.80 1.81 3.95
CA ALA A 201 2.21 1.89 2.56
C ALA A 201 1.24 1.22 1.60
N LEU A 202 1.22 1.75 0.37
CA LEU A 202 0.68 1.07 -0.80
C LEU A 202 1.74 0.19 -1.45
N TYR A 203 1.36 -1.01 -1.84
CA TYR A 203 2.27 -1.97 -2.48
C TYR A 203 1.52 -2.84 -3.48
N VAL A 204 2.32 -3.43 -4.38
CA VAL A 204 1.85 -4.27 -5.47
C VAL A 204 2.02 -5.74 -5.07
N LEU A 205 0.95 -6.53 -5.21
CA LEU A 205 0.89 -7.99 -5.02
C LEU A 205 1.07 -8.74 -6.34
#